data_AF-A0A351DGF7-F1
#
_entry.id   AF-A0A351DGF7-F1
#
_cell.length_a   1.000
_cell.length_b   1.000
_cell.length_c   1.000
_cell.angle_alpha   90.00
_cell.angle_beta   90.00
_cell.angle_gamma   90.00
#
_symmetry.space_group_name_H-M   'P 1'
#
loop_
_entity.id
_entity.type
_entity.pdbx_description
1 polymer ?
#
loop_
_entity_poly.entity_id
_entity_poly.type
_entity_poly.pdbx_seq_one_letter_code
_entity_poly.pdbx_strand_id
1 'polypeptide(L)' 'KTDKWGKRKFAYEINHKTEGHYVVLEMTTGQIDMEPLERQLRLVDEVVRHKLIRLPEQEAIRRGLIEKN' A
#
# COMPACT_ATOMS: atom_id res chain seq x y z
N LYS A 1 -7.56 -5.61 5.71
CA LYS A 1 -6.58 -5.89 6.80
C LYS A 1 -5.48 -4.84 6.78
N THR A 2 -5.02 -4.38 7.94
CA THR A 2 -3.93 -3.39 8.05
C THR A 2 -2.77 -4.00 8.80
N ASP A 3 -1.60 -4.10 8.17
CA ASP A 3 -0.37 -4.57 8.79
C ASP A 3 0.59 -3.38 8.97
N LYS A 4 0.99 -3.13 10.22
CA LYS A 4 1.88 -2.03 10.60
C LYS A 4 3.24 -2.60 10.94
N TRP A 5 4.18 -2.46 10.00
CA TRP A 5 5.55 -2.96 10.16
C TRP A 5 6.42 -2.07 11.03
N GLY A 6 5.92 -0.87 11.37
CA GLY A 6 6.62 0.10 12.19
C GLY A 6 7.75 0.82 11.45
N LYS A 7 8.64 1.42 12.23
CA LYS A 7 9.77 2.20 11.74
C LYS A 7 10.89 1.28 11.24
N ARG A 8 11.36 1.47 10.02
CA ARG A 8 12.46 0.71 9.42
C ARG A 8 13.40 1.61 8.64
N LYS A 9 14.68 1.26 8.60
CA LYS A 9 15.69 1.94 7.79
C LYS A 9 15.48 1.61 6.31
N PHE A 10 15.55 2.62 5.44
CA PHE A 10 15.46 2.44 4.00
C PHE A 10 16.77 1.85 3.45
N ALA A 11 16.69 1.19 2.30
CA ALA A 11 17.87 0.68 1.60
C ALA A 11 18.78 1.81 1.09
N TYR A 12 18.20 2.98 0.80
CA TYR A 12 18.87 4.20 0.36
C TYR A 12 18.03 5.41 0.78
N GLU A 13 18.63 6.60 0.79
CA GLU A 13 17.94 7.85 1.14
C GLU A 13 16.83 8.19 0.14
N ILE A 14 15.66 8.57 0.64
CA ILE A 14 14.52 9.03 -0.16
C ILE A 14 14.06 10.36 0.41
N ASN A 15 14.04 11.43 -0.40
CA ASN A 15 13.65 12.78 0.02
C ASN A 15 14.33 13.21 1.33
N HIS A 16 15.65 13.00 1.42
CA HIS A 16 16.48 13.29 2.59
C HIS A 16 16.11 12.55 3.88
N LYS A 17 15.35 11.46 3.78
CA LYS A 17 15.00 10.58 4.88
C LYS A 17 15.70 9.24 4.70
N THR A 18 16.26 8.71 5.78
CA THR A 18 16.96 7.42 5.82
C THR A 18 16.13 6.30 6.43
N GLU A 19 14.97 6.64 6.99
CA GLU A 19 14.05 5.72 7.66
C GLU A 19 12.60 6.24 7.59
N GLY A 20 11.64 5.34 7.80
CA GLY A 20 10.23 5.69 7.81
C GLY A 20 9.35 4.55 8.30
N HIS A 21 8.06 4.84 8.44
CA HIS A 21 7.07 3.86 8.87
C HIS A 21 6.49 3.10 7.68
N TYR A 22 6.51 1.78 7.76
CA TYR A 22 5.91 0.91 6.75
C TYR A 22 4.52 0.45 7.20
N VAL A 23 3.53 0.65 6.33
CA VAL A 23 2.17 0.18 6.51
C VAL A 23 1.75 -0.54 5.23
N VAL A 24 1.25 -1.77 5.37
CA VAL A 24 0.68 -2.57 4.29
C VAL A 24 -0.82 -2.61 4.50
N LEU A 25 -1.56 -2.13 3.50
CA LEU A 25 -3.01 -2.08 3.53
C LEU A 25 -3.57 -3.04 2.50
N GLU A 26 -4.35 -4.00 2.97
CA GLU A 26 -5.10 -4.92 2.13
C GLU A 26 -6.56 -4.50 2.17
N MET A 27 -7.07 -4.10 1.01
CA MET A 27 -8.46 -3.67 0.86
C MET A 27 -9.06 -4.33 -0.36
N THR A 28 -10.36 -4.59 -0.28
CA THR A 28 -11.18 -4.83 -1.46
C THR A 28 -11.83 -3.52 -1.84
N THR A 29 -11.78 -3.22 -3.12
CA THR A 29 -12.52 -2.11 -3.71
C THR A 29 -13.51 -2.69 -4.69
N GLY A 30 -14.65 -2.01 -4.87
CA GLY A 30 -15.54 -2.33 -5.98
C GLY A 30 -14.90 -1.95 -7.33
N GLN A 31 -15.73 -1.68 -8.34
CA GLN A 31 -15.26 -1.09 -9.60
C GLN A 31 -14.97 0.41 -9.42
N ILE A 32 -14.07 0.75 -8.50
CA ILE A 32 -13.68 2.13 -8.19
C ILE A 32 -12.30 2.40 -8.78
N ASP A 33 -12.16 3.55 -9.41
CA ASP A 33 -10.88 4.06 -9.89
C ASP A 33 -9.97 4.46 -8.71
N MET A 34 -8.74 3.95 -8.74
CA MET A 34 -7.74 4.18 -7.69
C MET A 34 -6.78 5.33 -8.02
N GLU A 35 -6.84 5.90 -9.24
CA GLU A 35 -6.01 7.03 -9.65
C GLU A 35 -6.12 8.24 -8.70
N PRO A 36 -7.31 8.64 -8.22
CA PRO A 36 -7.42 9.76 -7.28
C PRO A 36 -6.67 9.52 -5.98
N LEU A 37 -6.70 8.30 -5.46
CA LEU A 37 -5.97 7.92 -4.25
C LEU A 37 -4.45 7.97 -4.48
N GLU A 38 -3.97 7.39 -5.58
CA GLU A 38 -2.54 7.45 -5.92
C GLU A 38 -2.06 8.89 -6.12
N ARG A 39 -2.90 9.76 -6.69
CA ARG A 39 -2.61 11.20 -6.78
C ARG A 39 -2.50 11.83 -5.40
N GLN A 40 -3.44 11.58 -4.49
CA GLN A 40 -3.36 12.11 -3.12
C GLN A 40 -2.09 11.63 -2.40
N LEU A 41 -1.77 10.33 -2.48
CA LEU A 41 -0.57 9.76 -1.86
C LEU A 41 0.75 10.29 -2.44
N ARG A 42 0.72 10.85 -3.65
CA ARG A 42 1.87 11.52 -4.26
C ARG A 42 1.99 12.98 -3.82
N LEU A 43 0.89 13.63 -3.48
CA LEU A 43 0.84 15.05 -3.10
C LEU A 43 1.13 15.28 -1.62
N VAL A 44 0.89 14.29 -0.76
CA VAL A 44 1.11 14.41 0.68
C VAL A 44 2.60 14.26 0.99
N ASP A 45 3.20 15.30 1.57
CA ASP A 45 4.64 15.36 1.89
C ASP A 45 5.11 14.28 2.88
N GLU A 46 4.22 13.79 3.74
CA GLU A 46 4.50 12.72 4.70
C GLU A 46 4.72 11.37 4.00
N VAL A 47 4.20 11.18 2.80
CA VAL A 47 4.32 9.94 2.03
C VAL A 47 5.47 10.06 1.05
N VAL A 48 6.64 9.55 1.44
CA VAL A 48 7.83 9.59 0.57
C VAL A 48 7.84 8.52 -0.53
N ARG A 49 7.05 7.45 -0.37
CA ARG A 49 6.90 6.37 -1.37
C ARG A 49 5.62 5.58 -1.09
N HIS A 50 4.85 5.31 -2.15
CA HIS A 50 3.74 4.37 -2.11
C HIS A 50 3.84 3.39 -3.29
N LYS A 51 3.13 2.27 -3.19
CA LYS A 51 3.00 1.31 -4.28
C LYS A 51 1.64 0.65 -4.19
N LEU A 52 0.79 0.90 -5.19
CA LEU A 52 -0.45 0.16 -5.34
C LEU A 52 -0.17 -1.11 -6.15
N ILE A 53 -0.73 -2.24 -5.70
CA ILE A 53 -0.59 -3.51 -6.40
C ILE A 53 -1.95 -4.19 -6.43
N ARG A 54 -2.43 -4.51 -7.63
CA ARG A 54 -3.57 -5.40 -7.79
C ARG A 54 -3.12 -6.82 -7.53
N LEU A 55 -3.67 -7.44 -6.49
CA LEU A 55 -3.40 -8.85 -6.20
C LEU A 55 -4.09 -9.74 -7.23
N PRO A 56 -3.44 -10.83 -7.69
CA PRO A 56 -4.11 -11.89 -8.41
C PRO A 56 -5.24 -12.49 -7.57
N GLU A 57 -6.31 -12.94 -8.22
CA GLU A 57 -7.51 -13.46 -7.55
C GLU A 57 -7.20 -14.64 -6.62
N GLN A 58 -6.35 -15.58 -7.07
CA GLN A 58 -5.92 -16.72 -6.26
C GLN A 58 -5.24 -16.29 -4.95
N GLU A 59 -4.43 -15.23 -5.00
CA GLU A 59 -3.74 -14.70 -3.83
C GLU A 59 -4.70 -13.95 -2.90
N ALA A 60 -5.66 -13.21 -3.47
CA ALA A 60 -6.70 -12.53 -2.71
C ALA A 60 -7.59 -13.54 -1.95
N ILE A 61 -7.97 -14.65 -2.59
CA ILE A 61 -8.72 -15.76 -1.95
C ILE A 61 -7.88 -16.38 -0.83
N ARG A 62 -6.59 -16.67 -1.08
CA ARG A 62 -5.69 -17.24 -0.05
C ARG A 62 -5.60 -16.36 1.19
N ARG A 63 -5.59 -15.04 1.00
CA ARG A 63 -5.56 -14.05 2.09
C ARG A 63 -6.94 -13.79 2.72
N GLY A 64 -8.00 -14.42 2.20
CA GLY A 64 -9.37 -14.27 2.68
C GLY A 64 -9.97 -12.89 2.38
N LEU A 65 -9.49 -12.21 1.33
CA LEU A 65 -9.99 -10.88 0.95
C LEU A 65 -11.24 -10.98 0.08
N ILE A 66 -11.40 -12.05 -0.70
CA ILE A 66 -12.52 -12.29 -1.61
C ILE A 66 -12.99 -13.74 -1.39
N GLU A 67 -14.30 -13.96 -1.39
CA GLU A 67 -14.89 -15.31 -1.34
C GLU A 67 -14.77 -16.02 -2.69
N LYS A 68 -14.54 -17.33 -2.65
CA LYS A 68 -14.48 -18.15 -3.86
C LYS A 68 -15.92 -18.53 -4.23
N ASN A 69 -16.43 -18.00 -5.34
CA ASN A 69 -17.64 -18.53 -5.99
C ASN A 69 -17.36 -19.89 -6.63
#